data_AF-A0A515D9G3-F1
#
_entry.id   AF-A0A515D9G3-F1
#
_cell.length_a   1.000
_cell.length_b   1.000
_cell.length_c   1.000
_cell.angle_alpha   90.00
_cell.angle_beta   90.00
_cell.angle_gamma   90.00
#
_symmetry.space_group_name_H-M   'P 1'
#
loop_
_entity.id
_entity.type
_entity.pdbx_description
1 polymer ?
#
loop_
_entity_poly.entity_id
_entity_poly.type
_entity_poly.pdbx_seq_one_letter_code
_entity_poly.pdbx_strand_id
1 'polypeptide(L)'
;MLQFAKAPKKATNLSLNADVLKMAKELGMNISQTVDALLAEEVKRRYWEKWRDDNQEAFAAYNERVRREGLPLAKYRTFGRSLGDGKVADARQKPV
;
A
#
# COMPACT_ATOMS: atom_id res chain seq x y z
N MET A 1 3.37 -10.44 4.15
CA MET A 1 3.40 -8.99 4.45
C MET A 1 4.82 -8.61 4.84
N LEU A 2 5.30 -7.44 4.42
CA LEU A 2 6.62 -6.95 4.79
C LEU A 2 6.76 -6.80 6.32
N GLN A 3 7.60 -7.62 6.95
CA GLN A 3 7.92 -7.54 8.38
C GLN A 3 9.43 -7.36 8.56
N PHE A 4 9.85 -6.14 8.90
CA PHE A 4 11.26 -5.79 9.10
C PHE A 4 11.70 -5.77 10.57
N ALA A 5 10.75 -5.69 11.51
CA ALA A 5 11.03 -5.53 12.94
C ALA A 5 11.69 -6.75 13.63
N LYS A 6 11.64 -7.93 13.00
CA LYS A 6 12.19 -9.18 13.55
C LYS A 6 13.51 -9.62 12.91
N ALA A 7 13.98 -8.89 11.89
CA ALA A 7 15.21 -9.26 11.18
C ALA A 7 16.45 -8.79 11.98
N PRO A 8 17.53 -9.59 12.00
CA PRO A 8 18.79 -9.15 12.62
C PRO A 8 19.40 -7.98 11.83
N LYS A 9 19.98 -7.02 12.54
CA LYS A 9 20.67 -5.88 11.92
C LYS A 9 21.98 -6.35 11.28
N LYS A 10 22.23 -5.89 10.05
CA LYS A 10 23.49 -6.14 9.33
C LYS A 10 24.29 -4.84 9.23
N ALA A 11 25.54 -4.87 9.70
CA ALA A 11 26.46 -3.76 9.49
C ALA A 11 26.69 -3.55 7.98
N THR A 12 26.48 -2.33 7.51
CA THR A 12 26.55 -1.98 6.09
C THR A 12 27.34 -0.68 5.95
N ASN A 13 28.31 -0.66 5.05
CA ASN A 13 29.05 0.56 4.72
C ASN A 13 28.22 1.41 3.75
N LEU A 14 27.94 2.65 4.13
CA LEU A 14 27.14 3.59 3.36
C LEU A 14 27.85 4.94 3.31
N SER A 15 27.80 5.58 2.14
CA SER A 15 28.39 6.91 1.95
C SER A 15 27.29 7.95 2.12
N LEU A 16 27.49 8.89 3.05
CA LEU A 16 26.59 10.02 3.30
C LEU A 16 27.38 11.32 3.30
N ASN A 17 26.66 12.44 3.15
CA ASN A 17 27.25 13.76 3.23
C ASN A 17 27.94 13.97 4.60
N ALA A 18 29.21 14.39 4.57
CA ALA A 18 30.04 14.53 5.77
C ALA A 18 29.53 15.63 6.71
N ASP A 19 29.04 16.75 6.18
CA ASP A 19 28.53 17.86 6.98
C ASP A 19 27.22 17.50 7.69
N VAL A 20 26.34 16.77 7.00
CA VAL A 20 25.11 16.23 7.59
C VAL A 20 25.43 15.24 8.71
N LEU A 21 26.41 14.35 8.52
CA LEU A 21 26.84 13.42 9.56
C LEU A 21 27.44 14.15 10.76
N LYS A 22 28.25 15.18 10.53
CA LYS A 22 28.83 16.00 11.60
C LYS A 22 27.72 16.66 12.43
N MET A 23 26.81 17.36 11.76
CA MET A 23 25.67 18.02 12.42
C MET A 23 24.79 17.03 13.18
N ALA A 24 24.47 15.87 12.58
CA ALA A 24 23.67 14.84 13.25
C ALA A 24 24.33 14.31 14.53
N LYS A 25 25.66 14.17 14.53
CA LYS A 25 26.42 13.80 15.73
C LYS A 25 26.41 14.90 16.79
N GLU A 26 26.60 16.15 16.39
CA GLU A 26 26.53 17.32 17.29
C GLU A 26 25.16 17.45 17.95
N LEU A 27 24.10 17.10 17.23
CA LEU A 27 22.72 17.04 17.73
C LEU A 27 22.40 15.78 18.55
N GLY A 28 23.36 14.87 18.75
CA GLY A 28 23.17 13.65 19.53
C GLY A 28 22.24 12.61 18.88
N MET A 29 22.06 12.66 17.55
CA MET A 29 21.15 11.76 16.85
C MET A 29 21.67 10.32 16.80
N ASN A 30 20.77 9.35 16.95
CA ASN A 30 21.06 7.96 16.64
C ASN A 30 20.97 7.73 15.13
N ILE A 31 22.09 7.96 14.42
CA ILE A 31 22.18 7.89 12.96
C ILE A 31 21.76 6.51 12.44
N SER A 32 22.23 5.44 13.09
CA SER A 32 21.93 4.06 12.66
C SER A 32 20.42 3.79 12.71
N GLN A 33 19.76 4.14 13.81
CA GLN A 33 18.32 3.96 13.96
C GLN A 33 17.51 4.85 13.00
N THR A 34 17.98 6.08 12.77
CA THR A 34 17.31 7.04 11.87
C THR A 34 17.34 6.55 10.43
N VAL A 35 18.52 6.13 9.95
CA VAL A 35 18.68 5.59 8.58
C VAL A 35 17.88 4.30 8.41
N ASP A 36 17.89 3.42 9.41
CA ASP A 36 17.12 2.16 9.40
C ASP A 36 15.61 2.41 9.24
N ALA A 37 15.06 3.35 10.03
CA ALA A 37 13.65 3.72 9.95
C ALA A 37 13.27 4.31 8.59
N LEU A 38 14.04 5.29 8.11
CA LEU A 38 13.78 5.96 6.83
C LEU A 38 13.88 4.97 5.65
N LEU A 39 14.88 4.08 5.68
CA LEU A 39 15.03 3.06 4.64
C LEU A 39 13.87 2.06 4.67
N ALA A 40 13.44 1.63 5.87
CA ALA A 40 12.31 0.71 6.00
C ALA A 40 11.01 1.33 5.46
N GLU A 41 10.76 2.62 5.70
CA GLU A 41 9.61 3.34 5.14
C GLU A 41 9.67 3.43 3.62
N GLU A 42 10.81 3.82 3.07
CA GLU A 42 10.99 3.93 1.61
C GLU A 42 10.85 2.57 0.91
N VAL A 43 11.39 1.50 1.50
CA VAL A 43 11.22 0.14 0.98
C VAL A 43 9.76 -0.28 0.98
N LYS A 44 9.00 0.00 2.06
CA LYS A 44 7.56 -0.28 2.10
C LYS A 44 6.84 0.48 1.00
N ARG A 45 7.13 1.77 0.83
CA ARG A 45 6.49 2.62 -0.18
C ARG A 45 6.71 2.04 -1.58
N ARG A 46 7.96 1.79 -1.96
CA ARG A 46 8.30 1.24 -3.28
C ARG A 46 7.75 -0.16 -3.52
N TYR A 47 7.75 -1.00 -2.49
CA TYR A 47 7.15 -2.33 -2.58
C TYR A 47 5.66 -2.25 -2.89
N TRP A 48 4.92 -1.39 -2.19
CA TRP A 48 3.47 -1.25 -2.41
C TRP A 48 3.14 -0.57 -3.74
N GLU A 49 3.96 0.39 -4.19
CA GLU A 49 3.85 0.96 -5.53
C GLU A 49 4.00 -0.12 -6.59
N LYS A 50 5.09 -0.90 -6.53
CA LYS A 50 5.31 -2.01 -7.45
C LYS A 50 4.19 -3.05 -7.37
N TRP A 51 3.76 -3.42 -6.17
CA TRP A 51 2.69 -4.38 -5.99
C TRP A 51 1.37 -3.90 -6.62
N ARG A 52 1.01 -2.63 -6.44
CA ARG A 52 -0.18 -2.05 -7.05
C ARG A 52 -0.11 -2.11 -8.57
N ASP A 53 1.04 -1.76 -9.14
CA ASP A 53 1.24 -1.74 -10.58
C ASP A 53 1.21 -3.18 -11.14
N ASP A 54 1.91 -4.11 -10.50
CA ASP A 54 1.91 -5.55 -10.87
C ASP A 54 0.50 -6.19 -10.78
N ASN A 55 -0.40 -5.65 -9.93
CA ASN A 55 -1.75 -6.18 -9.72
C ASN A 55 -2.85 -5.36 -10.41
N GLN A 56 -2.50 -4.34 -11.21
CA GLN A 56 -3.46 -3.43 -11.82
C GLN A 56 -4.52 -4.16 -12.66
N GLU A 57 -4.11 -5.15 -13.46
CA GLU A 57 -5.02 -5.95 -14.29
C GLU A 57 -5.97 -6.82 -13.46
N ALA A 58 -5.47 -7.44 -12.39
CA ALA A 58 -6.28 -8.25 -11.50
C ALA A 58 -7.36 -7.41 -10.80
N PHE A 59 -7.01 -6.19 -10.36
CA PHE A 59 -7.98 -5.24 -9.82
C PHE A 59 -8.99 -4.79 -10.87
N ALA A 60 -8.55 -4.50 -12.10
CA ALA A 60 -9.45 -4.13 -13.18
C ALA A 60 -10.47 -5.24 -13.48
N ALA A 61 -10.02 -6.48 -13.59
CA ALA A 61 -10.87 -7.65 -13.81
C ALA A 61 -11.85 -7.88 -12.65
N TYR A 62 -11.39 -7.74 -11.40
CA TYR A 62 -12.26 -7.86 -10.23
C TYR A 62 -13.31 -6.73 -10.18
N ASN A 63 -12.90 -5.49 -10.41
CA ASN A 63 -13.81 -4.35 -10.45
C ASN A 63 -14.87 -4.54 -11.52
N GLU A 64 -14.50 -5.05 -12.69
CA GLU A 64 -15.45 -5.34 -13.75
C GLU A 64 -16.43 -6.44 -13.37
N ARG A 65 -15.95 -7.50 -12.72
CA ARG A 65 -16.83 -8.53 -12.16
C ARG A 65 -17.83 -7.92 -11.16
N VAL A 66 -17.39 -7.05 -10.26
CA VAL A 66 -18.27 -6.40 -9.28
C VAL A 66 -19.30 -5.50 -9.96
N ARG A 67 -18.92 -4.74 -11.00
CA ARG A 67 -19.89 -3.92 -11.76
C ARG A 67 -20.99 -4.78 -12.41
N ARG A 68 -20.62 -5.95 -12.95
CA ARG A 68 -21.54 -6.88 -13.61
C ARG A 68 -22.39 -7.69 -12.64
N GLU A 69 -21.75 -8.30 -11.64
CA GLU A 69 -22.34 -9.34 -10.79
C GLU A 69 -22.70 -8.84 -9.38
N GLY A 70 -22.20 -7.67 -9.01
CA GLY A 70 -22.31 -7.12 -7.66
C GLY A 70 -21.28 -7.69 -6.71
N LEU A 71 -21.26 -7.12 -5.51
CA LEU A 71 -20.41 -7.55 -4.42
C LEU A 71 -20.83 -8.95 -3.97
N PRO A 72 -19.88 -9.90 -3.90
CA PRO A 72 -20.15 -11.21 -3.31
C PRO A 72 -20.75 -11.05 -1.91
N LEU A 73 -21.77 -11.86 -1.62
CA LEU A 73 -22.44 -11.91 -0.32
C LEU A 73 -23.15 -10.62 0.12
N ALA A 74 -23.34 -9.62 -0.76
CA ALA A 74 -24.04 -8.38 -0.42
C ALA A 74 -25.42 -8.61 0.21
N LYS A 75 -26.14 -9.66 -0.22
CA LYS A 75 -27.44 -10.08 0.33
C LYS A 75 -27.43 -10.45 1.81
N TYR A 76 -26.28 -10.81 2.36
CA TYR A 76 -26.14 -11.18 3.78
C TYR A 76 -25.55 -10.05 4.64
N ARG A 77 -25.25 -8.89 4.04
CA ARG A 77 -24.62 -7.76 4.74
C ARG A 77 -25.57 -7.16 5.78
N THR A 78 -25.14 -7.12 7.04
CA THR A 78 -25.95 -6.60 8.16
C THR A 78 -25.80 -5.10 8.40
N PHE A 79 -24.71 -4.48 7.94
CA PHE A 79 -24.39 -3.07 8.10
C PHE A 79 -24.28 -2.36 6.73
N GLY A 80 -24.43 -1.04 6.67
CA GLY A 80 -24.24 -0.27 5.43
C GLY A 80 -25.15 -0.72 4.27
N ARG A 81 -26.31 -1.32 4.55
CA ARG A 81 -27.23 -1.87 3.53
C ARG A 81 -27.64 -0.82 2.48
N SER A 82 -27.73 0.43 2.89
CA SER A 82 -28.04 1.58 2.01
C SER A 82 -26.99 1.88 0.94
N LEU A 83 -25.76 1.34 1.05
CA LEU A 83 -24.66 1.61 0.11
C LEU A 83 -24.76 0.80 -1.20
N GLY A 84 -25.77 -0.06 -1.37
CA GLY A 84 -25.94 -0.89 -2.56
C GLY A 84 -24.97 -2.06 -2.65
N ASP A 85 -25.04 -2.81 -3.75
CA ASP A 85 -24.23 -4.01 -4.02
C ASP A 85 -23.10 -3.75 -5.04
N GLY A 86 -22.85 -2.50 -5.43
CA GLY A 86 -21.76 -2.16 -6.35
C GLY A 86 -22.02 -2.50 -7.83
N LYS A 87 -23.21 -3.01 -8.18
CA LYS A 87 -23.61 -3.13 -9.58
C LYS A 87 -23.83 -1.76 -10.19
N VAL A 88 -23.40 -1.60 -11.44
CA VAL A 88 -23.76 -0.44 -12.24
C VAL A 88 -24.80 -0.91 -13.25
N ALA A 89 -26.02 -0.36 -13.20
CA ALA A 89 -27.03 -0.66 -14.20
C ALA A 89 -26.55 -0.13 -15.57
N ASP A 90 -26.49 -1.00 -16.59
CA ASP A 90 -26.21 -0.57 -17.96
C ASP A 90 -27.31 0.43 -18.35
N ALA A 91 -26.93 1.68 -18.65
CA ALA A 91 -27.85 2.75 -19.01
C ALA A 91 -28.56 2.51 -20.37
N ARG A 92 -28.37 1.34 -20.99
CA ARG A 92 -28.92 0.93 -22.29
C ARG A 92 -30.17 0.04 -22.24
N GLN A 93 -30.76 -0.17 -21.07
CA GLN A 93 -32.03 -0.91 -20.97
C GLN A 93 -33.09 -0.09 -20.23
N LYS A 94 -33.57 0.99 -20.87
CA LYS A 94 -34.92 1.48 -20.63
C LYS A 94 -35.86 0.74 -21.59
N PRO A 95 -36.80 -0.09 -21.13
CA PRO A 95 -37.86 -0.56 -22.00
C PRO A 95 -38.80 0.61 -22.31
N VAL A 96 -39.25 0.64 -23.57
CA VAL A 96 -40.28 1.51 -24.14
C VAL A 96 -41.62 1.31 -23.42
#